data_AF-A0A940T9G5-F1
#
_entry.id   AF-A0A940T9G5-F1
#
_cell.length_a   1.000
_cell.length_b   1.000
_cell.length_c   1.000
_cell.angle_alpha   90.00
_cell.angle_beta   90.00
_cell.angle_gamma   90.00
#
_symmetry.space_group_name_H-M   'P 1'
#
loop_
_entity.id
_entity.type
_entity.pdbx_description
1 polymer ?
#
loop_
_entity_poly.entity_id
_entity_poly.type
_entity_poly.pdbx_seq_one_letter_code
_entity_poly.pdbx_strand_id
1 'polypeptide(L)'
;SKLSFKLILKSMKSIIPVIILTSLLNIFFIEGVTVFEIFGISISDNGLITSGFMVIRLVALICGSSLLTYTTSPIVLTDAIEQMLKPLGKLHFPVHELAMMMTIALRFIPTLIEETDKIMSAQKARGADMDSGTIIERAKALGPVIIPLFVSSFRRAEELALAMECRCYNGGEGRTKLKTLVSGGADYAALCLSLLFLCGVLIMNMGKIVL
;
A
#
# COMPACT_ATOMS: atom_id res chain seq x y z
N SER A 1 12.99 -16.38 -5.13
CA SER A 1 13.02 -14.90 -5.08
C SER A 1 14.37 -14.44 -4.52
N LYS A 2 15.13 -13.61 -5.24
CA LYS A 2 16.42 -13.04 -4.77
C LYS A 2 16.20 -11.83 -3.84
N LEU A 3 15.31 -11.96 -2.86
CA LEU A 3 15.09 -10.91 -1.87
C LEU A 3 16.01 -11.16 -0.68
N SER A 4 16.80 -10.16 -0.32
CA SER A 4 17.59 -10.21 0.90
C SER A 4 16.63 -10.28 2.08
N PHE A 5 16.77 -11.32 2.92
CA PHE A 5 16.04 -11.46 4.18
C PHE A 5 16.09 -10.19 5.04
N LYS A 6 17.15 -9.38 4.87
CA LYS A 6 17.34 -8.07 5.49
C LYS A 6 16.24 -7.05 5.16
N LEU A 7 15.66 -7.08 3.95
CA LEU A 7 14.57 -6.17 3.56
C LEU A 7 13.27 -6.53 4.28
N ILE A 8 12.95 -7.82 4.39
CA ILE A 8 11.78 -8.31 5.13
C ILE A 8 11.92 -7.96 6.62
N LEU A 9 13.10 -8.17 7.20
CA LEU A 9 13.38 -7.82 8.59
C LEU A 9 13.30 -6.30 8.85
N LYS A 10 13.63 -5.48 7.85
CA LYS A 10 13.46 -4.02 7.92
C LYS A 10 11.98 -3.62 7.99
N SER A 11 11.11 -4.23 7.19
CA SER A 11 9.65 -4.01 7.27
C SER A 11 9.09 -4.40 8.63
N MET A 12 9.57 -5.49 9.21
CA MET A 12 9.12 -5.94 10.53
C MET A 12 9.48 -4.96 11.65
N LYS A 13 10.64 -4.29 11.58
CA LYS A 13 11.14 -3.41 12.65
C LYS A 13 10.14 -2.32 13.06
N SER A 14 9.38 -1.76 12.12
CA SER A 14 8.41 -0.69 12.42
C SER A 14 7.19 -1.18 13.20
N ILE A 15 6.86 -2.47 13.13
CA ILE A 15 5.62 -3.04 13.69
C ILE A 15 5.89 -3.86 14.96
N ILE A 16 7.17 -4.13 15.30
CA ILE A 16 7.57 -4.77 16.56
C ILE A 16 6.88 -4.15 17.80
N PRO A 17 6.79 -2.81 17.96
CA PRO A 17 6.10 -2.24 19.12
C PRO A 17 4.63 -2.66 19.21
N VAL A 18 3.94 -2.73 18.08
CA VAL A 18 2.53 -3.15 18.00
C VAL A 18 2.40 -4.64 18.29
N ILE A 19 3.29 -5.48 17.78
CA ILE A 19 3.29 -6.94 18.04
C ILE A 19 3.50 -7.21 19.53
N ILE A 20 4.46 -6.53 20.16
CA ILE A 20 4.72 -6.70 21.61
C ILE A 20 3.51 -6.23 22.41
N LEU A 21 2.98 -5.05 22.12
CA LEU A 21 1.82 -4.50 22.84
C LEU A 21 0.61 -5.42 22.73
N THR A 22 0.27 -5.86 21.51
CA THR A 22 -0.87 -6.74 21.28
C THR A 22 -0.66 -8.11 21.91
N SER A 23 0.54 -8.70 21.80
CA SER A 23 0.84 -9.98 22.44
C SER A 23 0.72 -9.92 23.96
N LEU A 24 1.22 -8.85 24.59
CA LEU A 24 1.09 -8.65 26.03
C LEU A 24 -0.38 -8.50 26.43
N LEU A 25 -1.14 -7.66 25.73
CA LEU A 25 -2.57 -7.52 26.00
C LEU A 25 -3.31 -8.86 25.90
N ASN A 26 -3.01 -9.69 24.90
CA ASN A 26 -3.66 -11.00 24.78
C ASN A 26 -3.28 -11.97 25.91
N ILE A 27 -2.06 -11.90 26.43
CA ILE A 27 -1.63 -12.74 27.58
C ILE A 27 -2.37 -12.32 28.86
N PHE A 28 -2.58 -11.01 29.07
CA PHE A 28 -3.17 -10.48 30.31
C PHE A 28 -4.70 -10.35 30.31
N PHE A 29 -5.32 -10.11 29.15
CA PHE A 29 -6.77 -9.81 29.06
C PHE A 29 -7.62 -10.99 28.58
N ILE A 30 -7.02 -12.09 28.09
CA ILE A 30 -7.79 -13.26 27.67
C ILE A 30 -8.01 -14.19 28.87
N GLU A 31 -9.27 -14.35 29.24
CA GLU A 31 -9.70 -15.26 30.30
C GLU A 31 -9.59 -16.73 29.86
N GLY A 32 -9.17 -17.60 30.79
CA GLY A 32 -9.02 -19.04 30.58
C GLY A 32 -8.68 -19.77 31.88
N VAL A 33 -8.26 -21.03 31.78
CA VAL A 33 -7.76 -21.77 32.96
C VAL A 33 -6.44 -21.14 33.40
N THR A 34 -6.38 -20.71 34.65
CA THR A 34 -5.22 -20.01 35.22
C THR A 34 -4.13 -21.03 35.54
N VAL A 35 -2.98 -20.94 34.86
CA VAL A 35 -1.85 -21.86 35.08
C VAL A 35 -0.83 -21.27 36.04
N PHE A 36 -0.74 -19.95 36.10
CA PHE A 36 0.06 -19.23 37.09
C PHE A 36 -0.68 -17.98 37.55
N GLU A 37 -0.86 -17.83 38.86
CA GLU A 37 -1.24 -16.58 39.50
C GLU A 37 -0.03 -16.03 40.26
N ILE A 38 0.49 -14.90 39.81
CA ILE A 38 1.45 -14.12 40.58
C ILE A 38 0.92 -12.69 40.60
N PHE A 39 0.58 -12.19 41.80
CA PHE A 39 0.31 -10.78 42.07
C PHE A 39 -0.87 -10.17 41.26
N GLY A 40 -2.04 -10.83 41.25
CA GLY A 40 -3.26 -10.30 40.59
C GLY A 40 -3.23 -10.33 39.05
N ILE A 41 -2.17 -10.90 38.49
CA ILE A 41 -2.00 -11.21 37.07
C ILE A 41 -2.16 -12.72 36.92
N SER A 42 -3.24 -13.14 36.27
CA SER A 42 -3.46 -14.52 35.87
C SER A 42 -2.99 -14.73 34.44
N ILE A 43 -2.02 -15.62 34.24
CA ILE A 43 -1.63 -16.06 32.90
C ILE A 43 -2.51 -17.25 32.54
N SER A 44 -3.42 -17.02 31.59
CA SER A 44 -4.31 -18.06 31.07
C SER A 44 -3.64 -18.85 29.95
N ASP A 45 -3.85 -20.18 29.90
CA ASP A 45 -3.40 -21.02 28.76
C ASP A 45 -3.90 -20.49 27.42
N ASN A 46 -5.17 -20.08 27.39
CA ASN A 46 -5.79 -19.48 26.20
C ASN A 46 -5.12 -18.16 25.80
N GLY A 47 -4.62 -17.37 26.76
CA GLY A 47 -3.89 -16.13 26.49
C GLY A 47 -2.53 -16.38 25.85
N LEU A 48 -1.82 -17.43 26.28
CA LEU A 48 -0.54 -17.83 25.68
C LEU A 48 -0.73 -18.39 24.25
N ILE A 49 -1.73 -19.24 24.04
CA ILE A 49 -2.03 -19.80 22.72
C ILE A 49 -2.48 -18.70 21.75
N THR A 50 -3.38 -17.82 22.18
CA THR A 50 -3.94 -16.76 21.32
C THR A 50 -2.88 -15.71 20.96
N SER A 51 -2.03 -15.31 21.92
CA SER A 51 -0.91 -14.40 21.64
C SER A 51 0.09 -14.99 20.64
N GLY A 52 0.44 -16.27 20.78
CA GLY A 52 1.30 -16.97 19.82
C GLY A 52 0.72 -16.99 18.40
N PHE A 53 -0.56 -17.32 18.25
CA PHE A 53 -1.25 -17.27 16.96
C PHE A 53 -1.34 -15.85 16.39
N MET A 54 -1.54 -14.84 17.25
CA MET A 54 -1.60 -13.45 16.82
C MET A 54 -0.24 -12.96 16.29
N VAL A 55 0.86 -13.31 16.95
CA VAL A 55 2.21 -12.99 16.48
C VAL A 55 2.45 -13.62 15.11
N ILE A 56 2.19 -14.92 14.95
CA ILE A 56 2.35 -15.60 13.66
C ILE A 56 1.49 -14.94 12.57
N ARG A 57 0.23 -14.62 12.90
CA ARG A 57 -0.70 -13.95 11.97
C ARG A 57 -0.18 -12.60 11.50
N LEU A 58 0.28 -11.75 12.42
CA LEU A 58 0.82 -10.43 12.09
C LEU A 58 2.09 -10.55 11.24
N VAL A 59 3.01 -11.44 11.62
CA VAL A 59 4.24 -11.70 10.84
C VAL A 59 3.90 -12.17 9.43
N ALA A 60 2.97 -13.13 9.29
CA ALA A 60 2.54 -13.63 7.98
C ALA A 60 1.92 -12.52 7.10
N LEU A 61 1.04 -11.69 7.68
CA LEU A 61 0.40 -10.57 6.99
C LEU A 61 1.43 -9.55 6.50
N ILE A 62 2.37 -9.16 7.37
CA ILE A 62 3.41 -8.17 7.05
C ILE A 62 4.36 -8.72 5.99
N CYS A 63 4.81 -9.96 6.13
CA CYS A 63 5.68 -10.61 5.15
C CYS A 63 5.00 -10.69 3.78
N GLY A 64 3.72 -11.08 3.72
CA GLY A 64 2.94 -11.13 2.48
C GLY A 64 2.79 -9.76 1.82
N SER A 65 2.37 -8.74 2.58
CA SER A 65 2.22 -7.37 2.08
C SER A 65 3.54 -6.74 1.62
N SER A 66 4.62 -6.96 2.39
CA SER A 66 5.96 -6.45 2.06
C SER A 66 6.51 -7.10 0.79
N LEU A 67 6.29 -8.41 0.61
CA LEU A 67 6.68 -9.12 -0.59
C LEU A 67 5.99 -8.51 -1.81
N LEU A 68 4.67 -8.34 -1.78
CA LEU A 68 3.90 -7.71 -2.85
C LEU A 68 4.42 -6.30 -3.19
N THR A 69 4.68 -5.49 -2.16
CA THR A 69 5.16 -4.11 -2.30
C THR A 69 6.56 -4.04 -2.92
N TYR A 70 7.45 -4.99 -2.61
CA TYR A 70 8.83 -4.97 -3.12
C TYR A 70 9.00 -5.69 -4.46
N THR A 71 8.13 -6.62 -4.82
CA THR A 71 8.24 -7.36 -6.08
C THR A 71 7.43 -6.76 -7.22
N THR A 72 6.52 -5.82 -6.93
CA THR A 72 5.56 -5.30 -7.91
C THR A 72 5.70 -3.79 -8.05
N SER A 73 5.76 -3.30 -9.29
CA SER A 73 5.81 -1.85 -9.51
C SER A 73 4.44 -1.20 -9.27
N PRO A 74 4.37 0.06 -8.82
CA PRO A 74 3.10 0.76 -8.56
C PRO A 74 2.18 0.87 -9.79
N ILE A 75 2.77 0.99 -10.99
CA ILE A 75 2.02 1.07 -12.25
C ILE A 75 1.31 -0.27 -12.51
N VAL A 76 2.02 -1.39 -12.36
CA VAL A 76 1.43 -2.74 -12.55
C VAL A 76 0.38 -3.02 -11.48
N LEU A 77 0.58 -2.56 -10.25
CA LEU A 77 -0.42 -2.69 -9.18
C LEU A 77 -1.71 -1.92 -9.52
N THR A 78 -1.59 -0.73 -10.12
CA THR A 78 -2.74 0.06 -10.56
C THR A 78 -3.47 -0.61 -11.72
N ASP A 79 -2.75 -1.19 -12.68
CA ASP A 79 -3.35 -1.98 -13.77
C ASP A 79 -4.07 -3.23 -13.23
N ALA A 80 -3.57 -3.86 -12.16
CA ALA A 80 -4.23 -4.97 -11.50
C ALA A 80 -5.51 -4.53 -10.79
N ILE A 81 -5.47 -3.40 -10.07
CA ILE A 81 -6.66 -2.81 -9.44
C ILE A 81 -7.72 -2.45 -10.49
N GLU A 82 -7.32 -1.88 -11.64
CA GLU A 82 -8.23 -1.61 -12.75
C GLU A 82 -8.94 -2.90 -13.19
N GLN A 83 -8.21 -4.00 -13.37
CA GLN A 83 -8.78 -5.28 -13.76
C GLN A 83 -9.74 -5.86 -12.72
N MET A 84 -9.43 -5.68 -11.44
CA MET A 84 -10.33 -6.07 -10.33
C MET A 84 -11.58 -5.19 -10.27
N LEU A 85 -11.51 -3.93 -10.70
CA LEU A 85 -12.63 -2.99 -10.72
C LEU A 85 -13.48 -3.06 -12.00
N LYS A 86 -13.01 -3.70 -13.09
CA LYS A 86 -13.80 -3.94 -14.31
C LYS A 86 -15.24 -4.43 -14.10
N PRO A 87 -15.54 -5.44 -13.23
CA PRO A 87 -16.92 -5.86 -13.01
C PRO A 87 -17.82 -4.74 -12.47
N LEU A 88 -17.24 -3.79 -11.72
CA LEU A 88 -17.93 -2.61 -11.21
C LEU A 88 -18.33 -1.63 -12.32
N GLY A 89 -17.67 -1.70 -13.48
CA GLY A 89 -18.07 -0.94 -14.67
C GLY A 89 -19.49 -1.26 -15.16
N LYS A 90 -20.01 -2.46 -14.87
CA LYS A 90 -21.41 -2.81 -15.14
C LYS A 90 -22.40 -1.99 -14.30
N LEU A 91 -21.95 -1.41 -13.20
CA LEU A 91 -22.70 -0.51 -12.33
C LEU A 91 -22.53 0.96 -12.73
N HIS A 92 -22.11 1.25 -13.97
CA HIS A 92 -21.80 2.60 -14.48
C HIS A 92 -20.65 3.31 -13.75
N PHE A 93 -19.73 2.54 -13.16
CA PHE A 93 -18.52 3.08 -12.53
C PHE A 93 -17.43 3.36 -13.59
N PRO A 94 -16.82 4.56 -13.62
CA PRO A 94 -15.84 4.97 -14.65
C PRO A 94 -14.44 4.36 -14.40
N VAL A 95 -14.30 3.05 -14.60
CA VAL A 95 -13.07 2.30 -14.32
C VAL A 95 -11.89 2.78 -15.17
N HIS A 96 -12.11 3.05 -16.45
CA HIS A 96 -11.05 3.43 -17.40
C HIS A 96 -10.50 4.83 -17.11
N GLU A 97 -11.38 5.77 -16.80
CA GLU A 97 -11.04 7.15 -16.46
C GLU A 97 -10.23 7.19 -15.16
N LEU A 98 -10.64 6.41 -14.15
CA LEU A 98 -9.88 6.26 -12.91
C LEU A 98 -8.49 5.68 -13.16
N ALA A 99 -8.38 4.62 -13.96
CA ALA A 99 -7.09 4.03 -14.30
C ALA A 99 -6.17 5.03 -15.04
N MET A 100 -6.74 5.85 -15.92
CA MET A 100 -6.01 6.92 -16.60
C MET A 100 -5.50 7.97 -15.62
N MET A 101 -6.38 8.51 -14.77
CA MET A 101 -6.02 9.51 -13.77
C MET A 101 -4.92 9.00 -12.83
N MET A 102 -5.05 7.76 -12.35
CA MET A 102 -4.03 7.13 -11.49
C MET A 102 -2.70 6.94 -12.22
N THR A 103 -2.71 6.50 -13.49
CA THR A 103 -1.48 6.33 -14.28
C THR A 103 -0.78 7.66 -14.54
N ILE A 104 -1.54 8.72 -14.84
CA ILE A 104 -1.02 10.08 -15.00
C ILE A 104 -0.42 10.56 -13.67
N ALA A 105 -1.16 10.41 -12.57
CA ALA A 105 -0.71 10.81 -11.23
C ALA A 105 0.60 10.11 -10.85
N LEU A 106 0.67 8.78 -10.98
CA LEU A 106 1.88 8.01 -10.66
C LEU A 106 3.10 8.44 -11.48
N ARG A 107 2.90 8.84 -12.74
CA ARG A 107 3.97 9.35 -13.60
C ARG A 107 4.36 10.79 -13.22
N PHE A 108 3.41 11.59 -12.76
CA PHE A 108 3.64 12.98 -12.38
C PHE A 108 4.29 13.12 -10.99
N ILE A 109 4.09 12.16 -10.08
CA ILE A 109 4.70 12.20 -8.74
C ILE A 109 6.23 12.42 -8.80
N PRO A 110 7.04 11.63 -9.54
CA PRO A 110 8.47 11.88 -9.65
C PRO A 110 8.80 13.29 -10.16
N THR A 111 8.10 13.74 -11.21
CA THR A 111 8.35 15.07 -11.79
C THR A 111 7.96 16.21 -10.84
N LEU A 112 6.92 16.04 -10.03
CA LEU A 112 6.50 17.02 -9.04
C LEU A 112 7.48 17.10 -7.88
N ILE A 113 8.07 15.98 -7.47
CA ILE A 113 9.14 15.95 -6.46
C ILE A 113 10.36 16.71 -6.99
N GLU A 114 10.81 16.43 -8.21
CA GLU A 114 11.94 17.14 -8.83
C GLU A 114 11.69 18.64 -8.97
N GLU A 115 10.46 19.04 -9.35
CA GLU A 115 10.08 20.45 -9.45
C GLU A 115 10.05 21.12 -8.07
N THR A 116 9.52 20.42 -7.06
CA THR A 116 9.52 20.88 -5.67
C THR A 116 10.94 21.13 -5.18
N ASP A 117 11.87 20.19 -5.43
CA ASP A 117 13.27 20.33 -5.05
C ASP A 117 13.93 21.53 -5.74
N LYS A 118 13.69 21.73 -7.05
CA LYS A 118 14.19 22.90 -7.79
C LYS A 118 13.66 24.22 -7.22
N ILE A 119 12.36 24.30 -6.96
CA ILE A 119 11.73 25.50 -6.40
C ILE A 119 12.28 25.76 -4.99
N MET A 120 12.41 24.73 -4.15
CA MET A 120 12.98 24.84 -2.81
C MET A 120 14.42 25.35 -2.87
N SER A 121 15.28 24.79 -3.71
CA SER A 121 16.66 25.26 -3.88
C SER A 121 16.71 26.72 -4.36
N ALA A 122 15.83 27.12 -5.28
CA ALA A 122 15.76 28.49 -5.77
C ALA A 122 15.32 29.48 -4.68
N GLN A 123 14.36 29.10 -3.83
CA GLN A 123 13.91 29.95 -2.72
C GLN A 123 14.99 30.06 -1.62
N LYS A 124 15.69 28.95 -1.30
CA LYS A 124 16.83 28.98 -0.38
C LYS A 124 17.95 29.90 -0.89
N ALA A 125 18.25 29.87 -2.19
CA ALA A 125 19.22 30.78 -2.81
C ALA A 125 18.79 32.26 -2.77
N ARG A 126 17.48 32.53 -2.71
CA ARG A 126 16.90 33.88 -2.54
C ARG A 126 16.81 34.32 -1.07
N GLY A 127 17.38 33.55 -0.14
CA GLY A 127 17.41 33.88 1.29
C GLY A 127 16.16 33.46 2.07
N ALA A 128 15.29 32.63 1.49
CA ALA A 128 14.20 32.03 2.26
C ALA A 128 14.76 30.96 3.20
N ASP A 129 14.70 31.20 4.52
CA ASP A 129 15.00 30.18 5.51
C ASP A 129 13.78 29.28 5.69
N MET A 130 13.96 28.01 5.35
CA MET A 130 12.93 26.97 5.38
C MET A 130 13.21 25.89 6.42
N ASP A 131 14.42 25.88 6.99
CA ASP A 131 14.90 24.80 7.85
C ASP A 131 14.97 25.25 9.32
N SER A 132 14.93 26.56 9.62
CA SER A 132 14.92 27.09 10.99
C SER A 132 13.51 27.50 11.47
N GLY A 133 13.39 27.81 12.76
CA GLY A 133 12.16 28.32 13.37
C GLY A 133 11.18 27.27 13.90
N THR A 134 10.04 27.78 14.38
CA THR A 134 8.91 27.00 14.92
C THR A 134 8.17 26.28 13.79
N ILE A 135 7.43 25.20 14.10
CA ILE A 135 6.60 24.45 13.12
C ILE A 135 5.70 25.39 12.30
N ILE A 136 5.13 26.42 12.92
CA ILE A 136 4.27 27.42 12.27
C ILE A 136 5.05 28.30 11.28
N GLU A 137 6.27 28.69 11.63
CA GLU A 137 7.14 29.52 10.78
C GLU A 137 7.59 28.73 9.55
N ARG A 138 7.97 27.46 9.75
CA ARG A 138 8.28 26.52 8.66
C ARG A 138 7.10 26.30 7.73
N ALA A 139 5.88 26.16 8.27
CA ALA A 139 4.68 26.02 7.47
C ALA A 139 4.41 27.28 6.61
N LYS A 140 4.60 28.47 7.17
CA LYS A 140 4.49 29.73 6.42
C LYS A 140 5.58 29.86 5.35
N ALA A 141 6.79 29.38 5.62
CA ALA A 141 7.91 29.39 4.68
C ALA A 141 7.70 28.48 3.45
N LEU A 142 6.71 27.56 3.48
CA LEU A 142 6.35 26.75 2.31
C LEU A 142 5.45 27.48 1.30
N GLY A 143 4.83 28.61 1.67
CA GLY A 143 3.95 29.38 0.78
C GLY A 143 4.58 29.71 -0.58
N PRO A 144 5.82 30.24 -0.63
CA PRO A 144 6.56 30.52 -1.87
C PRO A 144 6.90 29.29 -2.73
N VAL A 145 6.76 28.07 -2.21
CA VAL A 145 6.94 26.82 -2.97
C VAL A 145 5.61 26.33 -3.53
N ILE A 146 4.55 26.39 -2.72
CA ILE A 146 3.22 25.87 -3.08
C ILE A 146 2.63 26.64 -4.27
N ILE A 147 2.69 27.98 -4.25
CA ILE A 147 2.07 28.79 -5.32
C ILE A 147 2.69 28.49 -6.70
N PRO A 148 4.03 28.53 -6.88
CA PRO A 148 4.64 28.18 -8.16
C PRO A 148 4.39 26.73 -8.58
N LEU A 149 4.44 25.78 -7.64
CA LEU A 149 4.18 24.37 -7.93
C LEU A 149 2.75 24.16 -8.43
N PHE A 150 1.77 24.87 -7.84
CA PHE A 150 0.37 24.82 -8.26
C PHE A 150 0.20 25.37 -9.68
N VAL A 151 0.71 26.58 -9.95
CA VAL A 151 0.65 27.19 -11.29
C VAL A 151 1.32 26.31 -12.34
N SER A 152 2.48 25.73 -12.02
CA SER A 152 3.20 24.78 -12.89
C SER A 152 2.37 23.51 -13.16
N SER A 153 1.73 22.97 -12.12
CA SER A 153 0.88 21.78 -12.23
C SER A 153 -0.37 22.01 -13.11
N PHE A 154 -1.02 23.17 -12.98
CA PHE A 154 -2.17 23.54 -13.84
C PHE A 154 -1.76 23.67 -15.30
N ARG A 155 -0.66 24.40 -15.57
CA ARG A 155 -0.12 24.52 -16.92
C ARG A 155 0.18 23.16 -17.54
N ARG A 156 0.80 22.27 -16.78
CA ARG A 156 1.10 20.90 -17.24
C ARG A 156 -0.17 20.08 -17.49
N ALA A 157 -1.21 20.27 -16.69
CA ALA A 157 -2.51 19.61 -16.91
C ALA A 157 -3.15 20.11 -18.23
N GLU A 158 -3.13 21.41 -18.49
CA GLU A 158 -3.63 22.01 -19.74
C GLU A 158 -2.83 21.54 -20.95
N GLU A 159 -1.50 21.55 -20.88
CA GLU A 159 -0.61 21.05 -21.95
C GLU A 159 -0.86 19.56 -22.22
N LEU A 160 -1.04 18.75 -21.16
CA LEU A 160 -1.35 17.33 -21.31
C LEU A 160 -2.72 17.12 -21.95
N ALA A 161 -3.75 17.84 -21.50
CA ALA A 161 -5.09 17.74 -22.04
C ALA A 161 -5.13 18.11 -23.53
N LEU A 162 -4.52 19.25 -23.89
CA LEU A 162 -4.41 19.70 -25.28
C LEU A 162 -3.64 18.67 -26.13
N ALA A 163 -2.53 18.14 -25.62
CA ALA A 163 -1.76 17.10 -26.32
C ALA A 163 -2.55 15.79 -26.50
N MET A 164 -3.41 15.45 -25.54
CA MET A 164 -4.31 14.30 -25.63
C MET A 164 -5.39 14.52 -26.69
N GLU A 165 -6.00 15.71 -26.74
CA GLU A 165 -6.98 16.09 -27.78
C GLU A 165 -6.35 16.12 -29.17
N CYS A 166 -5.15 16.68 -29.34
CA CYS A 166 -4.40 16.65 -30.61
C CYS A 166 -4.08 15.23 -31.08
N ARG A 167 -3.98 14.26 -30.16
CA ARG A 167 -3.82 12.83 -30.46
C ARG A 167 -5.16 12.09 -30.61
N CYS A 168 -6.26 12.83 -30.73
CA CYS A 168 -7.62 12.32 -30.86
C CYS A 168 -8.03 11.40 -29.70
N TYR A 169 -7.60 11.72 -28.48
CA TYR A 169 -8.00 10.96 -27.30
C TYR A 169 -9.45 11.31 -26.90
N ASN A 170 -10.40 10.44 -27.25
CA ASN A 170 -11.84 10.67 -27.02
C ASN A 170 -12.45 9.81 -25.89
N GLY A 171 -11.65 9.36 -24.91
CA GLY A 171 -12.14 8.50 -23.82
C GLY A 171 -11.93 6.99 -24.04
N GLY A 172 -12.68 6.18 -23.29
CA GLY A 172 -12.46 4.74 -23.09
C GLY A 172 -13.17 3.77 -24.04
N GLU A 173 -14.21 4.19 -24.76
CA GLU A 173 -14.95 3.31 -25.67
C GLU A 173 -14.12 2.94 -26.92
N GLY A 174 -14.15 1.66 -27.31
CA GLY A 174 -13.46 1.17 -28.52
C GLY A 174 -11.93 1.13 -28.45
N ARG A 175 -11.30 1.35 -27.28
CA ARG A 175 -9.84 1.37 -27.15
C ARG A 175 -9.21 -0.02 -27.12
N THR A 176 -8.05 -0.14 -27.76
CA THR A 176 -7.13 -1.27 -27.60
C THR A 176 -6.02 -0.97 -26.59
N LYS A 177 -5.65 -1.94 -25.75
CA LYS A 177 -4.55 -1.80 -24.79
C LYS A 177 -3.21 -2.20 -25.42
N LEU A 178 -2.20 -1.32 -25.33
CA LEU A 178 -0.84 -1.60 -25.82
C LEU A 178 -0.09 -2.61 -24.91
N LYS A 179 -0.26 -2.49 -23.59
CA LYS A 179 0.27 -3.45 -22.62
C LYS A 179 -0.90 -4.22 -22.03
N THR A 180 -0.99 -5.49 -22.38
CA THR A 180 -1.93 -6.44 -21.79
C THR A 180 -1.21 -7.30 -20.77
N LEU A 181 -1.80 -7.52 -19.59
CA LEU A 181 -1.32 -8.56 -18.68
C LEU A 181 -1.62 -9.91 -19.33
N VAL A 182 -0.58 -10.68 -19.66
CA VAL A 182 -0.70 -12.02 -20.25
C VAL A 182 -0.43 -13.03 -19.15
N SER A 183 -1.36 -13.94 -18.91
CA SER A 183 -1.20 -14.99 -17.91
C SER A 183 -0.22 -16.04 -18.39
N GLY A 184 0.86 -16.27 -17.63
CA GLY A 184 1.85 -17.30 -17.89
C GLY A 184 1.50 -18.63 -17.20
N GLY A 185 2.22 -19.70 -17.55
CA GLY A 185 2.08 -21.00 -16.88
C GLY A 185 2.37 -20.96 -15.37
N ALA A 186 3.27 -20.05 -14.94
CA ALA A 186 3.54 -19.80 -13.53
C ALA A 186 2.33 -19.21 -12.79
N ASP A 187 1.50 -18.41 -13.47
CA ASP A 187 0.31 -17.79 -12.87
C ASP A 187 -0.76 -18.85 -12.60
N TYR A 188 -0.94 -19.79 -13.52
CA TYR A 188 -1.84 -20.93 -13.31
C TYR A 188 -1.36 -21.86 -12.19
N ALA A 189 -0.05 -22.10 -12.10
CA ALA A 189 0.53 -22.88 -10.99
C ALA A 189 0.32 -22.18 -9.64
N ALA A 190 0.56 -20.87 -9.57
CA ALA A 190 0.33 -20.07 -8.37
C ALA A 190 -1.17 -20.02 -7.98
N LEU A 191 -2.06 -19.93 -8.96
CA LEU A 191 -3.50 -19.98 -8.76
C LEU A 191 -3.94 -21.33 -8.21
N CYS A 192 -3.46 -22.44 -8.78
CA CYS A 192 -3.76 -23.79 -8.29
C CYS A 192 -3.25 -23.99 -6.86
N LEU A 193 -2.00 -23.60 -6.57
CA LEU A 193 -1.41 -23.71 -5.24
C LEU A 193 -2.19 -22.89 -4.20
N SER A 194 -2.60 -21.66 -4.55
CA SER A 194 -3.35 -20.81 -3.64
C SER A 194 -4.77 -21.33 -3.37
N LEU A 195 -5.45 -21.89 -4.39
CA LEU A 195 -6.74 -22.58 -4.22
C LEU A 195 -6.62 -23.82 -3.35
N LEU A 196 -5.61 -24.66 -3.57
CA LEU A 196 -5.36 -25.85 -2.74
C LEU A 196 -5.10 -25.47 -1.27
N PHE A 197 -4.28 -24.45 -1.04
CA PHE A 197 -4.02 -23.93 0.30
C PHE A 197 -5.31 -23.44 0.96
N LEU A 198 -6.13 -22.67 0.24
CA LEU A 198 -7.40 -22.13 0.75
C LEU A 198 -8.41 -23.25 1.06
N CYS A 199 -8.56 -24.23 0.17
CA CYS A 199 -9.40 -25.41 0.40
C CYS A 199 -8.94 -26.20 1.63
N GLY A 200 -7.63 -26.42 1.80
CA GLY A 200 -7.07 -27.09 2.97
C GLY A 200 -7.41 -26.34 4.27
N VAL A 201 -7.26 -25.01 4.28
CA VAL A 201 -7.63 -24.18 5.43
C VAL A 201 -9.13 -24.24 5.72
N LEU A 202 -9.99 -24.19 4.69
CA LEU A 202 -11.44 -24.28 4.87
C LEU A 202 -11.86 -25.64 5.45
N ILE A 203 -11.27 -26.74 4.99
CA ILE A 203 -11.54 -28.08 5.52
C ILE A 203 -11.13 -28.18 6.99
N MET A 204 -9.94 -27.69 7.35
CA MET A 204 -9.49 -27.65 8.75
C MET A 204 -10.39 -26.76 9.63
N ASN A 205 -10.89 -25.64 9.08
CA ASN A 205 -11.76 -24.74 9.81
C ASN A 205 -13.16 -25.34 10.01
N MET A 206 -13.73 -25.98 9.00
CA MET A 206 -15.01 -26.69 9.16
C MET A 206 -14.90 -27.86 10.14
N GLY A 207 -13.77 -28.59 10.11
CA GLY A 207 -13.51 -29.66 11.08
C GLY A 207 -13.45 -29.19 12.54
N LYS A 208 -13.10 -27.93 12.79
CA LYS A 208 -13.13 -27.30 14.13
C LYS A 208 -14.51 -26.75 14.54
N ILE A 209 -15.41 -26.48 13.59
CA ILE A 209 -16.76 -25.98 13.87
C ILE A 209 -17.74 -27.12 14.15
N VAL A 210 -17.44 -28.33 13.67
CA VAL A 210 -18.29 -29.53 13.78
C VAL A 210 -17.95 -30.42 15.01
N LEU A 211 -16.86 -30.13 15.72
CA LEU A 211 -16.41 -30.79 16.96
C LEU A 211 -16.58 -29.85 18.15
#